data_AF-A0A7S3FK97-F1
#
_entry.id   AF-A0A7S3FK97-F1
#
_cell.length_a   1.000
_cell.length_b   1.000
_cell.length_c   1.000
_cell.angle_alpha   90.00
_cell.angle_beta   90.00
_cell.angle_gamma   90.00
#
_symmetry.space_group_name_H-M   'P 1'
#
loop_
_entity.id
_entity.type
_entity.pdbx_description
1 polymer ?
#
loop_
_entity_poly.entity_id
_entity_poly.type
_entity_poly.pdbx_seq_one_letter_code
_entity_poly.pdbx_strand_id
1 'polypeptide(L)'
;EVYDSSDKLTNTTWGTHYTYVKSKTEQEKAAVAFASEHGLDLRVVIPGNLCVGPIANKQINGTMTRLSDIMKGTNTLKGAADLGVVHVGDVVAAHLECMTKDDATGRYIVTRNMVRIEELFETLKSLYPTAPIAKLDNMDYASGVPGKARSIESRTEKELGLQLTDLRTTLKEAVDSMVNHGYVAASA
;
A
#
# COMPACT_ATOMS: atom_id res chain seq x y z
N GLU A 1 8.97 22.35 0.83
CA GLU A 1 7.62 22.88 1.10
C GLU A 1 6.57 21.80 1.33
N VAL A 2 6.33 20.84 0.42
CA VAL A 2 5.21 19.87 0.53
C VAL A 2 5.23 18.99 1.80
N TYR A 3 6.42 18.53 2.21
CA TYR A 3 6.62 17.62 3.36
C TYR A 3 7.13 18.31 4.64
N ASP A 4 7.58 19.57 4.53
CA ASP A 4 8.25 20.32 5.60
C ASP A 4 7.37 21.41 6.21
N SER A 5 6.07 21.38 5.90
CA SER A 5 5.10 22.26 6.52
C SER A 5 5.10 22.03 8.03
N SER A 6 5.39 23.08 8.80
CA SER A 6 5.35 23.05 10.27
C SER A 6 3.99 22.53 10.75
N ASP A 7 2.92 23.02 10.15
CA ASP A 7 1.55 22.59 10.42
C ASP A 7 1.34 21.07 10.25
N LYS A 8 1.81 20.49 9.14
CA LYS A 8 1.73 19.03 8.92
C LYS A 8 2.56 18.22 9.90
N LEU A 9 3.69 18.76 10.37
CA LEU A 9 4.62 18.09 11.27
C LEU A 9 4.22 18.21 12.75
N THR A 10 3.55 19.28 13.15
CA THR A 10 3.22 19.55 14.56
C THR A 10 1.74 19.40 14.91
N ASN A 11 0.85 19.68 13.95
CA ASN A 11 -0.59 19.81 14.22
C ASN A 11 -1.42 18.65 13.65
N THR A 12 -0.78 17.62 13.08
CA THR A 12 -1.47 16.42 12.58
C THR A 12 -0.93 15.16 13.25
N THR A 13 -1.78 14.15 13.39
CA THR A 13 -1.38 12.78 13.81
C THR A 13 -0.50 12.08 12.77
N TRP A 14 -0.28 12.72 11.61
CA TRP A 14 0.43 12.19 10.46
C TRP A 14 1.85 12.73 10.29
N GLY A 15 2.38 13.47 11.28
CA GLY A 15 3.74 14.03 11.22
C GLY A 15 4.82 12.98 10.85
N THR A 16 4.76 11.79 11.47
CA THR A 16 5.70 10.68 11.18
C THR A 16 5.54 10.13 9.75
N HIS A 17 4.34 10.17 9.19
CA HIS A 17 4.07 9.75 7.82
C HIS A 17 4.73 10.70 6.81
N TYR A 18 4.65 12.02 7.02
CA TYR A 18 5.29 12.99 6.13
C TYR A 18 6.82 12.85 6.15
N THR A 19 7.42 12.62 7.32
CA THR A 19 8.87 12.33 7.41
C THR A 19 9.24 11.04 6.68
N TYR A 20 8.43 9.98 6.80
CA TYR A 20 8.63 8.72 6.06
C TYR A 20 8.59 8.95 4.55
N VAL A 21 7.55 9.60 4.03
CA VAL A 21 7.40 9.86 2.58
C VAL A 21 8.54 10.73 2.05
N LYS A 22 8.95 11.76 2.80
CA LYS A 22 10.13 12.57 2.45
C LYS A 22 11.38 11.71 2.37
N SER A 23 11.66 10.90 3.40
CA SER A 23 12.84 10.03 3.42
C SER A 23 12.89 9.08 2.24
N LYS A 24 11.75 8.45 1.88
CA LYS A 24 11.67 7.56 0.71
C LYS A 24 11.88 8.30 -0.60
N THR A 25 11.33 9.51 -0.73
CA THR A 25 11.52 10.35 -1.91
C THR A 25 12.99 10.75 -2.09
N GLU A 26 13.65 11.20 -1.03
CA GLU A 26 15.06 11.61 -1.08
C GLU A 26 16.01 10.42 -1.29
N GLN A 27 15.70 9.25 -0.70
CA GLN A 27 16.45 8.02 -0.96
C GLN A 27 16.38 7.61 -2.45
N GLU A 28 15.20 7.67 -3.05
CA GLU A 28 15.03 7.34 -4.47
C GLU A 28 15.80 8.32 -5.38
N LYS A 29 15.69 9.63 -5.13
CA LYS A 29 16.45 10.64 -5.89
C LYS A 29 17.96 10.39 -5.81
N ALA A 30 18.46 10.10 -4.60
CA ALA A 30 19.88 9.81 -4.39
C ALA A 30 20.32 8.54 -5.14
N ALA A 31 19.53 7.47 -5.09
CA ALA A 31 19.82 6.23 -5.81
C ALA A 31 19.84 6.44 -7.33
N VAL A 32 18.87 7.19 -7.88
CA VAL A 32 18.80 7.52 -9.31
C VAL A 32 19.98 8.37 -9.76
N ALA A 33 20.35 9.39 -8.98
CA ALA A 33 21.52 10.22 -9.28
C ALA A 33 22.82 9.39 -9.27
N PHE A 34 23.01 8.57 -8.23
CA PHE A 34 24.18 7.69 -8.11
C PHE A 34 24.26 6.70 -9.28
N ALA A 35 23.15 6.05 -9.63
CA ALA A 35 23.12 5.12 -10.75
C ALA A 35 23.47 5.80 -12.08
N SER A 36 22.92 7.00 -12.33
CA SER A 36 23.23 7.78 -13.52
C SER A 36 24.71 8.20 -13.58
N GLU A 37 25.30 8.61 -12.45
CA GLU A 37 26.71 9.01 -12.37
C GLU A 37 27.66 7.84 -12.63
N HIS A 38 27.29 6.65 -12.16
CA HIS A 38 28.14 5.46 -12.24
C HIS A 38 27.79 4.50 -13.40
N GLY A 39 26.88 4.89 -14.29
CA GLY A 39 26.48 4.04 -15.42
C GLY A 39 25.81 2.73 -15.01
N LEU A 40 25.13 2.72 -13.86
CA LEU A 40 24.38 1.57 -13.37
C LEU A 40 22.98 1.55 -13.97
N ASP A 41 22.55 0.38 -14.39
CA ASP A 41 21.19 0.14 -14.86
C ASP A 41 20.24 -0.03 -13.65
N LEU A 42 19.55 1.05 -13.29
CA LEU A 42 18.65 1.10 -12.14
C LEU A 42 17.18 1.13 -12.58
N ARG A 43 16.40 0.25 -11.95
CA ARG A 43 14.94 0.19 -12.05
C ARG A 43 14.35 0.29 -10.65
N VAL A 44 13.30 1.09 -10.51
CA VAL A 44 12.67 1.37 -9.22
C VAL A 44 11.24 0.79 -9.20
N VAL A 45 11.00 -0.12 -8.27
CA VAL A 45 9.67 -0.68 -7.99
C VAL A 45 9.04 0.08 -6.83
N ILE A 46 7.86 0.64 -7.07
CA ILE A 46 7.13 1.50 -6.13
C ILE A 46 5.81 0.82 -5.79
N PRO A 47 5.72 0.05 -4.69
CA PRO A 47 4.48 -0.58 -4.29
C PRO A 47 3.44 0.46 -3.84
N GLY A 48 2.17 0.07 -3.92
CA GLY A 48 1.08 0.78 -3.23
C GLY A 48 1.35 0.95 -1.73
N ASN A 49 0.75 1.97 -1.12
CA ASN A 49 0.98 2.31 0.28
C ASN A 49 0.33 1.33 1.28
N LEU A 50 -0.53 0.42 0.81
CA LEU A 50 -1.02 -0.74 1.56
C LEU A 50 -0.67 -2.03 0.83
N CYS A 51 0.57 -2.51 1.03
CA CYS A 51 1.04 -3.79 0.52
C CYS A 51 0.69 -4.92 1.52
N VAL A 52 -0.18 -5.83 1.11
CA VAL A 52 -0.71 -6.92 1.96
C VAL A 52 -0.78 -8.23 1.18
N GLY A 53 -0.93 -9.35 1.88
CA GLY A 53 -1.05 -10.68 1.29
C GLY A 53 -0.67 -11.76 2.30
N PRO A 54 -0.47 -13.00 1.85
CA PRO A 54 -0.06 -14.10 2.71
C PRO A 54 1.20 -13.80 3.54
N ILE A 55 1.17 -14.22 4.81
CA ILE A 55 2.27 -14.05 5.76
C ILE A 55 3.33 -15.13 5.46
N ALA A 56 4.50 -14.71 5.01
CA ALA A 56 5.66 -15.58 4.82
C ALA A 56 6.70 -15.48 5.97
N ASN A 57 6.59 -14.46 6.82
CA ASN A 57 7.57 -14.15 7.87
C ASN A 57 7.04 -14.50 9.28
N LYS A 58 7.95 -14.62 10.24
CA LYS A 58 7.61 -14.85 11.67
C LYS A 58 6.78 -13.73 12.30
N GLN A 59 6.89 -12.52 11.76
CA GLN A 59 6.20 -11.33 12.24
C GLN A 59 5.57 -10.59 11.05
N ILE A 60 4.46 -9.92 11.31
CA ILE A 60 3.80 -9.05 10.33
C ILE A 60 4.47 -7.68 10.25
N ASN A 61 4.45 -7.08 9.06
CA ASN A 61 4.97 -5.74 8.81
C ASN A 61 3.91 -4.66 9.16
N GLY A 62 4.28 -3.38 9.03
CA GLY A 62 3.40 -2.27 9.41
C GLY A 62 2.06 -2.21 8.65
N THR A 63 2.01 -2.56 7.36
CA THR A 63 0.76 -2.57 6.58
C THR A 63 -0.15 -3.72 7.00
N MET A 64 0.42 -4.89 7.28
CA MET A 64 -0.30 -6.04 7.82
C MET A 64 -0.80 -5.79 9.25
N THR A 65 -0.02 -5.09 10.10
CA THR A 65 -0.48 -4.67 11.44
C THR A 65 -1.69 -3.75 11.33
N ARG A 66 -1.65 -2.74 10.44
CA ARG A 66 -2.79 -1.85 10.20
C ARG A 66 -4.06 -2.61 9.82
N LEU A 67 -3.94 -3.56 8.89
CA LEU A 67 -5.07 -4.39 8.46
C LEU A 67 -5.59 -5.30 9.58
N SER A 68 -4.70 -5.94 10.36
CA SER A 68 -5.07 -6.72 11.55
C SER A 68 -5.88 -5.87 12.54
N ASP A 69 -5.43 -4.66 12.82
CA ASP A 69 -6.09 -3.76 13.77
C ASP A 69 -7.48 -3.33 13.28
N ILE A 70 -7.64 -3.10 11.98
CA ILE A 70 -8.95 -2.84 11.35
C ILE A 70 -9.89 -4.04 11.54
N MET A 71 -9.39 -5.26 11.31
CA MET A 71 -10.18 -6.48 11.52
C MET A 71 -10.54 -6.73 12.99
N LYS A 72 -9.86 -6.06 13.93
CA LYS A 72 -10.12 -6.08 15.38
C LYS A 72 -10.92 -4.86 15.88
N GLY A 73 -11.34 -3.97 15.00
CA GLY A 73 -12.20 -2.84 15.35
C GLY A 73 -11.49 -1.51 15.53
N THR A 74 -10.16 -1.47 15.34
CA THR A 74 -9.37 -0.24 15.44
C THR A 74 -9.09 0.33 14.05
N ASN A 75 -9.67 1.50 13.74
CA ASN A 75 -9.43 2.16 12.46
C ASN A 75 -8.04 2.84 12.45
N THR A 76 -7.06 2.18 11.84
CA THR A 76 -5.68 2.66 11.69
C THR A 76 -5.46 3.49 10.41
N LEU A 77 -6.51 3.72 9.62
CA LEU A 77 -6.48 4.48 8.37
C LEU A 77 -7.18 5.84 8.48
N LYS A 78 -7.40 6.34 9.71
CA LYS A 78 -8.01 7.64 10.01
C LYS A 78 -7.23 8.82 9.44
N GLY A 79 -7.53 9.18 8.20
CA GLY A 79 -6.92 10.30 7.47
C GLY A 79 -6.43 9.95 6.06
N ALA A 80 -6.59 8.71 5.63
CA ALA A 80 -6.52 8.34 4.23
C ALA A 80 -7.92 8.43 3.59
N ALA A 81 -8.03 9.15 2.47
CA ALA A 81 -9.24 9.15 1.63
C ALA A 81 -9.19 8.05 0.55
N ASP A 82 -7.99 7.74 0.05
CA ASP A 82 -7.76 6.68 -0.93
C ASP A 82 -6.39 6.00 -0.69
N LEU A 83 -6.25 4.74 -1.12
CA LEU A 83 -5.03 3.94 -0.92
C LEU A 83 -4.66 3.15 -2.18
N GLY A 84 -3.36 2.99 -2.41
CA GLY A 84 -2.85 2.01 -3.34
C GLY A 84 -2.75 0.67 -2.62
N VAL A 85 -3.77 -0.18 -2.81
CA VAL A 85 -3.78 -1.53 -2.25
C VAL A 85 -3.13 -2.47 -3.24
N VAL A 86 -2.11 -3.20 -2.80
CA VAL A 86 -1.34 -4.10 -3.68
C VAL A 86 -1.10 -5.43 -3.00
N HIS A 87 -1.19 -6.50 -3.78
CA HIS A 87 -0.84 -7.84 -3.32
C HIS A 87 0.68 -8.01 -3.26
N VAL A 88 1.19 -8.62 -2.20
CA VAL A 88 2.65 -8.84 -2.03
C VAL A 88 3.24 -9.68 -3.16
N GLY A 89 2.47 -10.64 -3.70
CA GLY A 89 2.88 -11.45 -4.85
C GLY A 89 3.12 -10.61 -6.11
N ASP A 90 2.30 -9.58 -6.34
CA ASP A 90 2.45 -8.69 -7.49
C ASP A 90 3.73 -7.84 -7.37
N VAL A 91 4.07 -7.42 -6.15
CA VAL A 91 5.31 -6.67 -5.88
C VAL A 91 6.54 -7.55 -6.14
N VAL A 92 6.49 -8.81 -5.72
CA VAL A 92 7.55 -9.80 -6.00
C VAL A 92 7.67 -10.04 -7.51
N ALA A 93 6.55 -10.23 -8.21
CA ALA A 93 6.55 -10.40 -9.65
C ALA A 93 7.12 -9.17 -10.38
N ALA A 94 6.73 -7.95 -9.96
CA ALA A 94 7.27 -6.71 -10.53
C ALA A 94 8.78 -6.58 -10.35
N HIS A 95 9.31 -6.95 -9.18
CA HIS A 95 10.76 -7.00 -8.97
C HIS A 95 11.45 -8.00 -9.89
N LEU A 96 10.88 -9.21 -10.03
CA LEU A 96 11.44 -10.24 -10.91
C LEU A 96 11.45 -9.78 -12.38
N GLU A 97 10.34 -9.25 -12.87
CA GLU A 97 10.23 -8.76 -14.24
C GLU A 97 11.17 -7.58 -14.48
N CYS A 98 11.25 -6.62 -13.56
CA CYS A 98 12.22 -5.52 -13.68
C CYS A 98 13.67 -6.03 -13.71
N MET A 99 14.00 -7.08 -12.95
CA MET A 99 15.37 -7.60 -12.91
C MET A 99 15.74 -8.38 -14.19
N THR A 100 14.76 -8.99 -14.86
CA THR A 100 15.02 -9.98 -15.93
C THR A 100 14.64 -9.52 -17.33
N LYS A 101 13.78 -8.50 -17.47
CA LYS A 101 13.46 -7.90 -18.76
C LYS A 101 14.47 -6.81 -19.13
N ASP A 102 15.16 -7.02 -20.25
CA ASP A 102 16.16 -6.08 -20.77
C ASP A 102 15.55 -4.69 -21.10
N ASP A 103 14.29 -4.65 -21.53
CA ASP A 103 13.58 -3.42 -21.92
C ASP A 103 12.86 -2.70 -20.77
N ALA A 104 12.82 -3.29 -19.57
CA ALA A 104 12.28 -2.62 -18.39
C ALA A 104 13.17 -1.43 -18.02
N THR A 105 12.58 -0.24 -17.81
CA THR A 105 13.35 0.98 -17.51
C THR A 105 12.64 1.93 -16.56
N GLY A 106 13.44 2.62 -15.74
CA GLY A 106 12.96 3.69 -14.87
C GLY A 106 12.09 3.18 -13.71
N ARG A 107 10.88 3.73 -13.57
CA ARG A 107 10.02 3.55 -12.40
C ARG A 107 8.75 2.77 -12.73
N TYR A 108 8.39 1.81 -11.89
CA TYR A 108 7.18 1.00 -12.01
C TYR A 108 6.34 1.11 -10.73
N ILE A 109 5.15 1.71 -10.84
CA ILE A 109 4.18 1.78 -9.74
C ILE A 109 3.35 0.49 -9.74
N VAL A 110 3.44 -0.29 -8.69
CA VAL A 110 2.72 -1.57 -8.55
C VAL A 110 1.42 -1.33 -7.78
N THR A 111 0.42 -0.89 -8.52
CA THR A 111 -0.99 -0.76 -8.10
C THR A 111 -1.83 -0.52 -9.35
N ARG A 112 -3.07 -1.03 -9.39
CA ARG A 112 -3.96 -0.84 -10.56
C ARG A 112 -4.50 0.59 -10.62
N ASN A 113 -5.17 0.99 -9.56
CA ASN A 113 -5.68 2.34 -9.31
C ASN A 113 -5.69 2.56 -7.80
N MET A 114 -5.93 3.81 -7.37
CA MET A 114 -6.25 4.02 -5.96
C MET A 114 -7.64 3.48 -5.65
N VAL A 115 -7.80 2.94 -4.46
CA VAL A 115 -9.04 2.39 -3.92
C VAL A 115 -9.60 3.38 -2.92
N ARG A 116 -10.90 3.69 -3.02
CA ARG A 116 -11.57 4.52 -2.03
C ARG A 116 -11.56 3.82 -0.67
N ILE A 117 -11.35 4.57 0.40
CA ILE A 117 -11.32 3.98 1.73
C ILE A 117 -12.64 3.26 2.06
N GLU A 118 -13.77 3.79 1.59
CA GLU A 118 -15.09 3.17 1.74
C GLU A 118 -15.18 1.81 1.06
N GLU A 119 -14.68 1.70 -0.18
CA GLU A 119 -14.68 0.46 -0.95
C GLU A 119 -13.82 -0.64 -0.29
N LEU A 120 -12.69 -0.26 0.30
CA LEU A 120 -11.85 -1.18 1.09
C LEU A 120 -12.65 -1.76 2.26
N PHE A 121 -13.30 -0.91 3.05
CA PHE A 121 -14.07 -1.34 4.24
C PHE A 121 -15.33 -2.11 3.86
N GLU A 122 -16.02 -1.72 2.78
CA GLU A 122 -17.16 -2.47 2.22
C GLU A 122 -16.73 -3.87 1.78
N THR A 123 -15.57 -3.99 1.11
CA THR A 123 -15.02 -5.27 0.70
C THR A 123 -14.69 -6.16 1.89
N LEU A 124 -14.03 -5.62 2.93
CA LEU A 124 -13.76 -6.35 4.17
C LEU A 124 -15.05 -6.83 4.85
N LYS A 125 -16.07 -5.97 4.99
CA LYS A 125 -17.36 -6.34 5.59
C LYS A 125 -18.11 -7.39 4.77
N SER A 126 -18.00 -7.32 3.44
CA SER A 126 -18.57 -8.33 2.55
C SER A 126 -17.87 -9.69 2.67
N LEU A 127 -16.54 -9.70 2.85
CA LEU A 127 -15.76 -10.93 3.02
C LEU A 127 -15.92 -11.54 4.42
N TYR A 128 -16.04 -10.70 5.45
CA TYR A 128 -16.02 -11.11 6.86
C TYR A 128 -17.16 -10.43 7.65
N PRO A 129 -18.43 -10.76 7.38
CA PRO A 129 -19.59 -10.04 7.92
C PRO A 129 -19.73 -10.13 9.45
N THR A 130 -19.18 -11.16 10.09
CA THR A 130 -19.22 -11.34 11.54
C THR A 130 -17.97 -10.82 12.27
N ALA A 131 -16.95 -10.40 11.53
CA ALA A 131 -15.74 -9.85 12.13
C ALA A 131 -15.99 -8.45 12.72
N PRO A 132 -15.33 -8.07 13.83
CA PRO A 132 -15.49 -6.77 14.47
C PRO A 132 -14.75 -5.68 13.69
N ILE A 133 -15.01 -5.53 12.39
CA ILE A 133 -14.32 -4.58 11.51
C ILE A 133 -14.56 -3.15 11.98
N ALA A 134 -13.50 -2.35 12.00
CA ALA A 134 -13.53 -0.97 12.43
C ALA A 134 -14.55 -0.12 11.63
N LYS A 135 -15.07 0.92 12.28
CA LYS A 135 -15.96 1.90 11.63
C LYS A 135 -15.16 3.01 10.95
N LEU A 136 -15.70 3.52 9.84
CA LEU A 136 -15.24 4.74 9.19
C LEU A 136 -15.93 5.94 9.85
N ASP A 137 -15.54 6.27 11.08
CA ASP A 137 -16.02 7.45 11.80
C ASP A 137 -14.91 8.49 12.03
N ASN A 138 -15.31 9.76 12.09
CA ASN A 138 -14.41 10.88 12.39
C ASN A 138 -13.14 10.91 11.51
N MET A 139 -13.32 10.75 10.20
CA MET A 139 -12.21 10.75 9.24
C MET A 139 -11.68 12.18 9.06
N ASP A 140 -10.53 12.48 9.69
CA ASP A 140 -9.77 13.71 9.45
C ASP A 140 -8.81 13.50 8.27
N TYR A 141 -9.33 13.69 7.05
CA TYR A 141 -8.61 13.39 5.81
C TYR A 141 -7.35 14.25 5.67
N ALA A 142 -6.19 13.64 5.90
CA ALA A 142 -4.87 14.23 5.71
C ALA A 142 -4.30 13.98 4.31
N SER A 143 -4.87 13.03 3.54
CA SER A 143 -4.41 12.69 2.21
C SER A 143 -5.53 12.15 1.31
N GLY A 144 -5.47 12.50 0.02
CA GLY A 144 -6.48 12.14 -0.99
C GLY A 144 -7.71 13.07 -0.96
N VAL A 145 -8.70 12.77 -1.80
CA VAL A 145 -9.95 13.54 -1.89
C VAL A 145 -11.12 12.63 -1.52
N PRO A 146 -11.95 13.01 -0.52
CA PRO A 146 -13.10 12.18 -0.12
C PRO A 146 -14.04 11.88 -1.29
N GLY A 147 -14.50 10.63 -1.38
CA GLY A 147 -15.41 10.18 -2.43
C GLY A 147 -14.81 10.05 -3.83
N LYS A 148 -13.55 10.45 -4.06
CA LYS A 148 -12.88 10.39 -5.36
C LYS A 148 -11.50 9.73 -5.25
N ALA A 149 -11.39 8.49 -5.72
CA ALA A 149 -10.11 7.84 -5.89
C ALA A 149 -9.31 8.47 -7.04
N ARG A 150 -8.01 8.66 -6.84
CA ARG A 150 -7.10 9.09 -7.91
C ARG A 150 -6.83 7.93 -8.87
N SER A 151 -6.91 8.22 -10.16
CA SER A 151 -6.44 7.30 -11.18
C SER A 151 -4.92 7.29 -11.21
N ILE A 152 -4.34 6.11 -11.39
CA ILE A 152 -2.90 5.94 -11.60
C ILE A 152 -2.72 5.32 -12.96
N GLU A 153 -1.84 5.91 -13.76
CA GLU A 153 -1.36 5.28 -14.97
C GLU A 153 -0.22 4.34 -14.61
N SER A 154 -0.56 3.09 -14.29
CA SER A 154 0.44 2.06 -14.02
C SER A 154 0.94 1.47 -15.34
N ARG A 155 2.25 1.59 -15.57
CA ARG A 155 2.92 0.92 -16.69
C ARG A 155 3.22 -0.56 -16.40
N THR A 156 3.06 -0.99 -15.15
CA THR A 156 3.42 -2.32 -14.66
C THR A 156 2.70 -3.42 -15.43
N GLU A 157 1.38 -3.31 -15.62
CA GLU A 157 0.63 -4.35 -16.35
C GLU A 157 1.03 -4.39 -17.84
N LYS A 158 1.19 -3.21 -18.46
CA LYS A 158 1.45 -3.09 -19.90
C LYS A 158 2.88 -3.46 -20.28
N GLU A 159 3.87 -2.91 -19.57
CA GLU A 159 5.29 -3.05 -19.93
C GLU A 159 5.94 -4.27 -19.27
N LEU A 160 5.57 -4.61 -18.03
CA LEU A 160 6.10 -5.82 -17.39
C LEU A 160 5.30 -7.08 -17.74
N GLY A 161 4.12 -6.93 -18.38
CA GLY A 161 3.27 -8.06 -18.77
C GLY A 161 2.58 -8.74 -17.58
N LEU A 162 2.40 -8.00 -16.48
CA LEU A 162 1.79 -8.51 -15.26
C LEU A 162 0.28 -8.33 -15.26
N GLN A 163 -0.43 -9.22 -14.57
CA GLN A 163 -1.83 -9.05 -14.21
C GLN A 163 -1.89 -8.80 -12.72
N LEU A 164 -2.22 -7.57 -12.32
CA LEU A 164 -2.26 -7.23 -10.91
C LEU A 164 -3.50 -7.81 -10.24
N THR A 165 -3.31 -8.37 -9.05
CA THR A 165 -4.36 -9.00 -8.26
C THR A 165 -5.42 -7.97 -7.88
N ASP A 166 -6.70 -8.35 -7.95
CA ASP A 166 -7.79 -7.46 -7.58
C ASP A 166 -7.89 -7.22 -6.07
N LEU A 167 -8.60 -6.16 -5.67
CA LEU A 167 -8.77 -5.75 -4.28
C LEU A 167 -9.36 -6.87 -3.40
N ARG A 168 -10.40 -7.55 -3.88
CA ARG A 168 -11.11 -8.55 -3.09
C ARG A 168 -10.20 -9.74 -2.81
N THR A 169 -9.52 -10.25 -3.84
CA THR A 169 -8.56 -11.36 -3.69
C THR A 169 -7.42 -10.98 -2.77
N THR A 170 -6.81 -9.80 -2.99
CA THR A 170 -5.72 -9.26 -2.17
C THR A 170 -6.07 -9.20 -0.68
N LEU A 171 -7.23 -8.63 -0.35
CA LEU A 171 -7.70 -8.52 1.04
C LEU A 171 -8.07 -9.88 1.63
N LYS A 172 -8.69 -10.75 0.82
CA LYS A 172 -9.10 -12.07 1.27
C LYS A 172 -7.88 -12.90 1.70
N GLU A 173 -6.89 -13.04 0.83
CA GLU A 173 -5.70 -13.85 1.11
C GLU A 173 -4.89 -13.30 2.29
N ALA A 174 -4.79 -11.97 2.41
CA ALA A 174 -4.14 -11.34 3.55
C ALA A 174 -4.83 -11.68 4.88
N VAL A 175 -6.16 -11.51 4.95
CA VAL A 175 -6.91 -11.74 6.19
C VAL A 175 -7.03 -13.24 6.51
N ASP A 176 -7.28 -14.10 5.53
CA ASP A 176 -7.27 -15.57 5.73
C ASP A 176 -5.92 -16.01 6.30
N SER A 177 -4.81 -15.49 5.75
CA SER A 177 -3.49 -15.77 6.27
C SER A 177 -3.31 -15.25 7.70
N MET A 178 -3.86 -14.08 8.06
CA MET A 178 -3.83 -13.58 9.43
C MET A 178 -4.61 -14.47 10.40
N VAL A 179 -5.77 -15.00 9.98
CA VAL A 179 -6.56 -15.95 10.77
C VAL A 179 -5.75 -17.22 11.03
N ASN A 180 -5.14 -17.79 9.97
CA ASN A 180 -4.32 -19.00 10.09
C ASN A 180 -3.11 -18.83 11.01
N HIS A 181 -2.59 -17.61 11.15
CA HIS A 181 -1.46 -17.28 12.02
C HIS A 181 -1.88 -16.72 13.39
N GLY A 182 -3.18 -16.69 13.70
CA GLY A 182 -3.69 -16.20 14.98
C GLY A 182 -3.60 -14.68 15.19
N TYR A 183 -3.33 -13.91 14.13
CA TYR A 183 -3.34 -12.45 14.19
C TYR A 183 -4.76 -11.89 14.18
N VAL A 184 -5.73 -12.57 13.56
CA VAL A 184 -7.14 -12.19 13.52
C VAL A 184 -7.97 -13.40 13.98
N ALA A 185 -9.06 -13.17 14.71
CA ALA A 185 -9.94 -14.25 15.12
C ALA A 185 -10.67 -14.83 13.91
N ALA A 186 -10.86 -16.15 13.86
CA ALA A 186 -11.73 -16.76 12.85
C ALA A 186 -13.15 -16.22 13.03
N SER A 187 -13.76 -15.79 11.93
CA SER A 187 -15.18 -15.46 11.88
C SER A 187 -16.00 -16.70 12.23
N ALA A 188 -16.83 -16.61 13.28
CA ALA A 188 -17.81 -17.63 13.63
C ALA A 188 -18.98 -17.64 12.64
#